data_AF-A0A947BH37-F1
#
_entry.id   AF-A0A947BH37-F1
#
_cell.length_a   1.000
_cell.length_b   1.000
_cell.length_c   1.000
_cell.angle_alpha   90.00
_cell.angle_beta   90.00
_cell.angle_gamma   90.00
#
_symmetry.space_group_name_H-M   'P 1'
#
loop_
_entity.id
_entity.type
_entity.pdbx_description
1 polymer ?
#
loop_
_entity_poly.entity_id
_entity_poly.type
_entity_poly.pdbx_seq_one_letter_code
_entity_poly.pdbx_strand_id
1 'polypeptide(L)'
;MIRKPTLGSKWLAGFAACAILGSCSNGDAPEPEATPTEGPRSIFQDDEGQAGGAGVDPESLRPLETTISFADGTPELTEAARAELATIIDSPQMGAGGAIVLRGHSDSEGSDEANLEASRLKAEA
;
A
#
# COMPACT_ATOMS: atom_id res chain seq x y z
N MET A 1 0.60 42.85 -10.25
CA MET A 1 0.78 43.51 -8.95
C MET A 1 0.43 42.49 -7.88
N ILE A 2 1.43 42.08 -7.10
CA ILE A 2 1.37 41.04 -6.06
C ILE A 2 0.66 41.60 -4.82
N ARG A 3 -0.27 40.84 -4.22
CA ARG A 3 -0.52 40.89 -2.76
C ARG A 3 -1.16 39.59 -2.25
N LYS A 4 -0.65 39.20 -1.07
CA LYS A 4 -0.70 37.93 -0.35
C LYS A 4 -2.04 37.69 0.39
N PRO A 5 -2.30 36.45 0.86
CA PRO A 5 -3.50 36.05 1.59
C PRO A 5 -3.52 36.55 3.04
N THR A 6 -4.72 36.80 3.58
CA THR A 6 -4.95 37.12 5.01
C THR A 6 -5.62 35.96 5.73
N LEU A 7 -4.92 35.49 6.75
CA LEU A 7 -5.33 34.55 7.80
C LEU A 7 -6.36 35.22 8.75
N GLY A 8 -7.42 34.52 9.13
CA GLY A 8 -8.30 34.87 10.26
C GLY A 8 -8.88 33.58 10.84
N SER A 9 -8.34 33.04 11.94
CA SER A 9 -8.54 33.41 13.36
C SER A 9 -9.80 32.81 14.01
N LYS A 10 -9.60 31.59 14.55
CA LYS A 10 -10.02 31.02 15.85
C LYS A 10 -11.34 31.49 16.46
N TRP A 11 -12.24 30.55 16.81
CA TRP A 11 -12.99 30.61 18.07
C TRP A 11 -13.11 29.20 18.70
N LEU A 12 -12.51 29.07 19.88
CA LEU A 12 -12.70 28.00 20.86
C LEU A 12 -14.12 28.10 21.44
N ALA A 13 -14.78 26.96 21.67
CA ALA A 13 -15.88 26.86 22.61
C ALA A 13 -15.60 25.69 23.55
N GLY A 14 -15.36 26.02 24.82
CA GLY A 14 -15.16 25.06 25.90
C GLY A 14 -16.47 24.50 26.43
N PHE A 15 -16.39 23.33 27.05
CA PHE A 15 -17.44 22.77 27.89
C PHE A 15 -16.84 22.42 29.26
N ALA A 16 -17.38 23.07 30.29
CA ALA A 16 -17.16 22.78 31.69
C ALA A 16 -18.27 21.85 32.18
N ALA A 17 -17.97 20.89 33.05
CA ALA A 17 -18.91 20.39 34.06
C ALA A 17 -18.19 19.56 35.14
N CYS A 18 -18.44 19.94 36.39
CA CYS A 18 -17.99 19.31 37.63
C CYS A 18 -18.66 17.95 37.89
N ALA A 19 -17.98 17.07 38.63
CA ALA A 19 -18.63 16.17 39.58
C ALA A 19 -17.63 15.71 40.66
N ILE A 20 -17.80 16.22 41.87
CA ILE A 20 -17.13 15.72 43.10
C ILE A 20 -18.16 14.81 43.77
N LEU A 21 -17.82 13.53 43.94
CA LEU A 21 -18.58 12.61 44.79
C LEU A 21 -17.66 12.17 45.94
N GLY A 22 -18.04 12.54 47.15
CA GLY A 22 -17.58 11.91 48.38
C GLY A 22 -18.54 10.78 48.78
N SER A 23 -18.03 9.92 49.66
CA SER A 23 -18.71 8.84 50.42
C SER A 23 -18.32 7.42 49.99
N CYS A 24 -17.62 6.73 50.90
CA CYS A 24 -17.76 5.32 51.29
C CYS A 24 -16.66 5.02 52.33
N SER A 25 -16.95 5.15 53.62
CA SER A 25 -17.37 4.03 54.49
C SER A 25 -16.32 2.93 54.58
N ASN A 26 -15.60 2.89 55.72
CA ASN A 26 -14.73 1.79 56.12
C ASN A 26 -15.51 0.46 56.08
N GLY A 27 -15.29 -0.32 55.02
CA GLY A 27 -15.58 -1.75 54.96
C GLY A 27 -14.25 -2.49 54.93
N ASP A 28 -14.07 -3.42 55.85
CA ASP A 28 -12.97 -4.38 55.86
C ASP A 28 -12.93 -5.10 54.50
N ALA A 29 -11.89 -4.84 53.72
CA ALA A 29 -11.73 -5.45 52.40
C ALA A 29 -11.14 -6.86 52.60
N PRO A 30 -11.68 -7.91 51.95
CA PRO A 30 -11.04 -9.22 51.99
C PRO A 30 -9.63 -9.09 51.43
N GLU A 31 -8.66 -9.61 52.19
CA GLU A 31 -7.25 -9.60 51.80
C GLU A 31 -7.10 -10.27 50.42
N PRO A 32 -6.47 -9.61 49.44
CA PRO A 32 -6.42 -10.14 48.09
C PRO A 32 -5.61 -11.43 48.09
N GLU A 33 -6.27 -12.55 47.78
CA GLU A 33 -5.56 -13.77 47.44
C GLU A 33 -4.65 -13.48 46.25
N ALA A 34 -3.37 -13.85 46.37
CA ALA A 34 -2.39 -13.60 45.33
C ALA A 34 -2.82 -14.31 44.04
N THR A 35 -3.23 -13.53 43.05
CA THR A 35 -3.37 -13.99 41.67
C THR A 35 -2.04 -14.65 41.28
N PRO A 36 -2.03 -15.87 40.70
CA PRO A 36 -0.81 -16.41 40.11
C PRO A 36 -0.33 -15.39 39.08
N THR A 37 0.76 -14.69 39.38
CA THR A 37 1.44 -13.83 38.42
C THR A 37 1.95 -14.76 37.33
N GLU A 38 1.16 -14.89 36.28
CA GLU A 38 1.64 -15.41 35.02
C GLU A 38 2.82 -14.53 34.63
N GLY A 39 4.01 -15.13 34.58
CA GLY A 39 5.25 -14.43 34.30
C GLY A 39 5.16 -13.64 32.98
N PRO A 40 6.15 -12.78 32.70
CA PRO A 40 6.15 -11.95 31.50
C PRO A 40 5.91 -12.82 30.26
N ARG A 41 4.74 -12.66 29.63
CA ARG A 41 4.43 -13.25 28.33
C ARG A 41 5.26 -12.50 27.29
N SER A 42 6.41 -13.05 26.92
CA SER A 42 7.23 -12.48 25.85
C SER A 42 6.50 -12.64 24.52
N ILE A 43 6.19 -11.51 23.87
CA ILE A 43 5.74 -11.43 22.47
C ILE A 43 6.92 -11.43 21.49
N PHE A 44 8.15 -11.33 22.01
CA PHE A 44 9.35 -11.53 21.22
C PHE A 44 9.60 -13.02 21.18
N GLN A 45 9.20 -13.64 20.08
CA GLN A 45 9.78 -14.91 19.67
C GLN A 45 11.24 -14.62 19.29
N ASP A 46 12.18 -15.19 20.05
CA ASP A 46 13.58 -15.29 19.64
C ASP A 46 13.66 -16.30 18.47
N ASP A 47 13.11 -15.89 17.32
CA ASP A 47 13.17 -16.63 16.06
C ASP A 47 14.41 -16.19 15.27
N GLU A 48 15.58 -16.40 15.86
CA GLU A 48 16.86 -16.28 15.14
C GLU A 48 17.23 -17.58 14.41
N GLY A 49 16.26 -18.47 14.18
CA GLY A 49 16.52 -19.84 13.73
C GLY A 49 15.66 -20.38 12.60
N GLN A 50 14.53 -19.75 12.24
CA GLN A 50 13.72 -20.24 11.12
C GLN A 50 12.93 -19.14 10.40
N ALA A 51 13.61 -18.11 9.92
CA ALA A 51 13.19 -17.45 8.67
C ALA A 51 13.45 -18.38 7.46
N GLY A 52 13.08 -19.65 7.58
CA GLY A 52 13.00 -20.59 6.48
C GLY A 52 11.72 -20.28 5.72
N GLY A 53 11.86 -19.45 4.70
CA GLY A 53 10.84 -19.00 3.76
C GLY A 53 9.48 -19.70 3.87
N ALA A 54 8.54 -19.07 4.57
CA ALA A 54 7.20 -19.00 4.01
C ALA A 54 7.29 -18.03 2.82
N GLY A 55 7.98 -18.45 1.76
CA GLY A 55 7.90 -17.77 0.47
C GLY A 55 6.42 -17.66 0.13
N VAL A 56 6.01 -16.51 -0.42
CA VAL A 56 4.66 -16.37 -0.94
C VAL A 56 4.45 -17.54 -1.90
N ASP A 57 3.47 -18.40 -1.59
CA ASP A 57 3.15 -19.53 -2.46
C ASP A 57 2.82 -18.97 -3.85
N PRO A 58 3.63 -19.27 -4.88
CA PRO A 58 3.43 -18.70 -6.21
C PRO A 58 2.07 -19.10 -6.79
N GLU A 59 1.50 -20.25 -6.39
CA GLU A 59 0.16 -20.68 -6.82
C GLU A 59 -0.98 -19.86 -6.19
N SER A 60 -0.70 -19.18 -5.08
CA SER A 60 -1.68 -18.33 -4.40
C SER A 60 -1.77 -16.90 -4.99
N LEU A 61 -0.79 -16.50 -5.80
CA LEU A 61 -0.75 -15.17 -6.41
C LEU A 61 -1.72 -15.09 -7.59
N ARG A 62 -2.61 -14.09 -7.54
CA ARG A 62 -3.41 -13.74 -8.72
C ARG A 62 -2.52 -13.06 -9.77
N PRO A 63 -2.81 -13.26 -11.08
CA PRO A 63 -2.16 -12.54 -12.15
C PRO A 63 -2.23 -11.02 -11.95
N LEU A 64 -1.15 -10.33 -12.30
CA LEU A 64 -1.11 -8.87 -12.35
C LEU A 64 -1.55 -8.42 -13.74
N GLU A 65 -2.64 -7.67 -13.81
CA GLU A 65 -3.13 -7.05 -15.03
C GLU A 65 -2.97 -5.53 -14.93
N THR A 66 -2.20 -4.93 -15.84
CA THR A 66 -1.93 -3.49 -15.85
C THR A 66 -1.61 -3.00 -17.26
N THR A 67 -1.59 -1.69 -17.47
CA THR A 67 -1.35 -1.05 -18.77
C THR A 67 -0.38 0.12 -18.61
N ILE A 68 0.56 0.25 -19.54
CA ILE A 68 1.53 1.35 -19.60
C ILE A 68 1.16 2.25 -20.79
N SER A 69 1.13 3.57 -20.58
CA SER A 69 0.74 4.52 -21.63
C SER A 69 1.92 5.01 -22.46
N PHE A 70 1.70 5.20 -23.76
CA PHE A 70 2.60 5.89 -24.71
C PHE A 70 2.04 7.28 -25.01
N ALA A 71 2.02 8.16 -24.00
CA ALA A 71 1.27 9.42 -24.02
C ALA A 71 1.82 10.49 -24.98
N ASP A 72 3.09 10.39 -25.38
CA ASP A 72 3.73 11.29 -26.35
C ASP A 72 3.46 10.87 -27.81
N GLY A 73 2.77 9.75 -28.02
CA GLY A 73 2.42 9.24 -29.33
C GLY A 73 3.57 8.59 -30.09
N THR A 74 4.73 8.39 -29.45
CA THR A 74 5.87 7.71 -30.06
C THR A 74 5.93 6.25 -29.60
N PRO A 75 6.67 5.37 -30.29
CA PRO A 75 6.85 3.98 -29.86
C PRO A 75 7.89 3.82 -28.74
N GLU A 76 8.49 4.90 -28.25
CA GLU A 76 9.50 4.85 -27.20
C GLU A 76 8.88 4.98 -25.80
N LEU A 77 9.44 4.24 -24.83
CA LEU A 77 9.05 4.39 -23.43
C LEU A 77 9.58 5.71 -22.85
N THR A 78 8.65 6.57 -22.45
CA THR A 78 8.94 7.76 -21.63
C THR A 78 9.53 7.39 -20.27
N GLU A 79 10.20 8.32 -19.60
CA GLU A 79 10.72 8.10 -18.23
C GLU A 79 9.60 7.74 -17.23
N ALA A 80 8.41 8.32 -17.38
CA ALA A 80 7.25 7.97 -16.58
C ALA A 80 6.83 6.51 -16.81
N ALA A 81 6.71 6.09 -18.08
CA ALA A 81 6.40 4.72 -18.44
C ALA A 81 7.46 3.72 -17.93
N ARG A 82 8.74 4.10 -17.97
CA ARG A 82 9.85 3.30 -17.41
C ARG A 82 9.75 3.15 -15.89
N ALA A 83 9.36 4.21 -15.17
CA ALA A 83 9.15 4.14 -13.73
C ALA A 83 7.97 3.23 -13.36
N GLU A 84 6.87 3.29 -14.12
CA GLU A 84 5.75 2.36 -13.98
C GLU A 84 6.18 0.91 -14.25
N LEU A 85 6.95 0.67 -15.32
CA LEU A 85 7.48 -0.65 -15.65
C LEU A 85 8.40 -1.20 -14.54
N ALA A 86 9.25 -0.35 -13.95
CA ALA A 86 10.11 -0.75 -12.83
C ALA A 86 9.28 -1.25 -11.64
N THR A 87 8.13 -0.61 -11.35
CA THR A 87 7.22 -1.05 -10.29
C THR A 87 6.60 -2.43 -10.59
N ILE A 88 6.34 -2.73 -11.87
CA ILE A 88 5.84 -4.04 -12.31
C ILE A 88 6.94 -5.10 -12.17
N ILE A 89 8.18 -4.79 -12.55
CA ILE A 89 9.33 -5.68 -12.43
C ILE A 89 9.56 -6.10 -10.97
N ASP A 90 9.36 -5.17 -10.03
CA ASP A 90 9.50 -5.41 -8.59
C ASP A 90 8.29 -6.13 -7.96
N SER A 91 7.27 -6.50 -8.75
CA SER A 91 6.07 -7.16 -8.23
C SER A 91 6.30 -8.61 -7.78
N PRO A 92 5.51 -9.11 -6.79
CA PRO A 92 5.57 -10.52 -6.38
C PRO A 92 5.36 -11.50 -7.53
N GLN A 93 4.54 -11.15 -8.52
CA GLN A 93 4.26 -11.97 -9.70
C GLN A 93 5.52 -12.19 -10.57
N MET A 94 6.34 -11.16 -10.71
CA MET A 94 7.62 -11.26 -11.44
C MET A 94 8.61 -12.13 -10.67
N GLY A 95 8.70 -11.96 -9.35
CA GLY A 95 9.53 -12.81 -8.49
C GLY A 95 9.11 -14.29 -8.48
N ALA A 96 7.83 -14.57 -8.66
CA ALA A 96 7.29 -15.92 -8.74
C ALA A 96 7.58 -16.64 -10.07
N GLY A 97 8.08 -15.94 -11.10
CA GLY A 97 8.48 -16.54 -12.38
C GLY A 97 7.33 -17.06 -13.25
N GLY A 98 6.13 -16.48 -13.09
CA GLY A 98 4.97 -16.82 -13.91
C GLY A 98 5.11 -16.41 -15.38
N ALA A 99 4.19 -16.87 -16.23
CA ALA A 99 4.15 -16.47 -17.63
C ALA A 99 3.79 -14.97 -17.77
N ILE A 100 4.52 -14.26 -18.63
CA ILE A 100 4.28 -12.85 -18.95
C ILE A 100 3.68 -12.75 -20.35
N VAL A 101 2.58 -12.00 -20.48
CA VAL A 101 1.93 -11.74 -21.76
C VAL A 101 1.94 -10.23 -22.02
N LEU A 102 2.68 -9.81 -23.04
CA LEU A 102 2.72 -8.43 -23.52
C LEU A 102 1.81 -8.26 -24.73
N ARG A 103 1.00 -7.20 -24.75
CA ARG A 103 0.15 -6.83 -25.89
C ARG A 103 0.21 -5.33 -26.08
N GLY A 104 0.50 -4.91 -27.30
CA GLY A 104 0.39 -3.50 -27.68
C GLY A 104 -1.00 -3.19 -28.23
N HIS A 105 -1.43 -1.97 -27.99
CA HIS A 105 -2.70 -1.44 -28.48
C HIS A 105 -2.46 -0.16 -29.28
N SER A 106 -3.16 -0.05 -30.40
CA SER A 106 -3.39 1.20 -31.13
C SER A 106 -4.86 1.62 -30.97
N ASP A 107 -5.15 2.86 -31.35
CA ASP A 107 -6.54 3.28 -31.57
C ASP A 107 -7.08 2.67 -32.89
N SER A 108 -8.28 3.10 -33.27
CA SER A 108 -8.95 2.68 -34.50
C SER A 108 -8.76 3.66 -35.66
N GLU A 109 -8.01 4.75 -35.48
CA GLU A 109 -7.81 5.75 -36.53
C GLU A 109 -6.68 5.30 -37.48
N GLY A 110 -6.71 5.78 -38.73
CA GLY A 110 -5.72 5.40 -39.74
C GLY A 110 -5.97 4.04 -40.40
N SER A 111 -4.91 3.41 -40.92
CA SER A 111 -4.98 2.13 -41.63
C SER A 111 -4.70 0.96 -40.69
N ASP A 112 -5.31 -0.20 -40.97
CA ASP A 112 -5.09 -1.44 -40.20
C ASP A 112 -3.60 -1.83 -40.15
N GLU A 113 -2.88 -1.69 -41.26
CA GLU A 113 -1.45 -1.98 -41.33
C GLU A 113 -0.63 -1.11 -40.38
N ALA A 114 -0.90 0.20 -40.35
CA ALA A 114 -0.21 1.12 -39.44
C ALA A 114 -0.54 0.82 -37.97
N ASN A 115 -1.79 0.44 -37.69
CA ASN A 115 -2.25 0.06 -36.35
C ASN A 115 -1.62 -1.24 -35.85
N LEU A 116 -1.48 -2.24 -36.72
CA LEU A 116 -0.78 -3.49 -36.41
C LEU A 116 0.71 -3.26 -36.17
N GLU A 117 1.36 -2.45 -37.00
CA GLU A 117 2.77 -2.08 -36.82
C GLU A 117 2.98 -1.32 -35.50
N ALA A 118 2.17 -0.30 -35.23
CA ALA A 118 2.25 0.48 -34.01
C ALA A 118 2.02 -0.37 -32.75
N SER A 119 1.04 -1.29 -32.80
CA SER A 119 0.78 -2.23 -31.71
C SER A 119 1.97 -3.17 -31.48
N ARG A 120 2.60 -3.66 -32.56
CA ARG A 120 3.82 -4.49 -32.44
C ARG A 120 4.98 -3.72 -31.83
N LEU A 121 5.28 -2.52 -32.35
CA LEU A 121 6.39 -1.69 -31.87
C LEU A 121 6.25 -1.36 -30.37
N LYS A 122 5.05 -1.01 -29.92
CA LYS A 122 4.79 -0.74 -28.49
C LYS A 122 4.94 -1.99 -27.60
N ALA A 123 4.68 -3.18 -28.13
CA ALA A 123 4.89 -4.42 -27.38
C ALA A 123 6.37 -4.84 -27.32
N GLU A 124 7.19 -4.39 -28.27
CA GLU A 124 8.63 -4.68 -28.37
C GLU A 124 9.51 -3.70 -27.58
N ALA A 125 9.03 -2.46 -27.37
CA ALA A 125 9.74 -1.38 -26.68
C ALA A 125 9.95 -1.61 -25.18
#